data_AF-A0A256ZXQ8-F1
#
_entry.id   AF-A0A256ZXQ8-F1
#
_cell.length_a   1.000
_cell.length_b   1.000
_cell.length_c   1.000
_cell.angle_alpha   90.00
_cell.angle_beta   90.00
_cell.angle_gamma   90.00
#
_symmetry.space_group_name_H-M   'P 1'
#
loop_
_entity.id
_entity.type
_entity.pdbx_description
1 polymer ?
#
loop_
_entity_poly.entity_id
_entity_poly.type
_entity_poly.pdbx_seq_one_letter_code
_entity_poly.pdbx_strand_id
1 'polypeptide(L)'
;MEYAKKHNLHIFIETNMPPKGHEGELRIMRATDHIKIVKCIDPENMSYCMDFEHLTLNYISPEEEAEKIIREMPGDAKYIRCVHINAPRPIAGAHAPLPQFSYDIYIIYRHLYKLKQAGMNNAYWIWEMGSYGVKSTAKVFYQLYLELVKNPPTNPEELPMEAFGMSKNMLARQRAAIMLHAMDPIKDLLAVPEEHHTFFSKAAIEKGKGAEWARQEFY
;
A
#
# COMPACT_ATOMS: atom_id res chain seq x y z
N MET A 1 32.00 -11.23 12.29
CA MET A 1 31.94 -9.76 12.37
C MET A 1 33.24 -9.06 11.99
N GLU A 2 34.42 -9.59 12.34
CA GLU A 2 35.70 -8.93 12.06
C GLU A 2 35.92 -8.58 10.58
N TYR A 3 35.56 -9.49 9.66
CA TYR A 3 35.62 -9.21 8.23
C TYR A 3 34.72 -8.03 7.83
N ALA A 4 33.47 -8.02 8.27
CA ALA A 4 32.52 -6.95 7.94
C ALA A 4 33.01 -5.59 8.46
N LYS A 5 33.51 -5.53 9.70
CA LYS A 5 34.11 -4.32 10.28
C LYS A 5 35.32 -3.84 9.49
N LYS A 6 36.25 -4.76 9.18
CA LYS A 6 37.47 -4.45 8.40
C LYS A 6 37.14 -3.83 7.04
N HIS A 7 36.03 -4.23 6.44
CA HIS A 7 35.62 -3.79 5.10
C HIS A 7 34.47 -2.78 5.11
N ASN A 8 34.10 -2.23 6.28
CA ASN A 8 32.99 -1.28 6.45
C ASN A 8 31.67 -1.77 5.84
N LEU A 9 31.38 -3.06 6.02
CA LEU A 9 30.15 -3.71 5.57
C LEU A 9 29.13 -3.73 6.70
N HIS A 10 27.91 -3.30 6.39
CA HIS A 10 26.77 -3.41 7.29
C HIS A 10 26.02 -4.71 7.02
N ILE A 11 25.72 -5.48 8.06
CA ILE A 11 25.01 -6.75 7.92
C ILE A 11 23.52 -6.55 8.23
N PHE A 12 22.67 -7.03 7.33
CA PHE A 12 21.25 -7.19 7.60
C PHE A 12 20.96 -8.66 7.88
N ILE A 13 20.38 -8.94 9.05
CA ILE A 13 19.72 -10.23 9.30
C ILE A 13 18.27 -10.08 8.92
N GLU A 14 17.72 -11.03 8.19
CA GLU A 14 16.36 -10.96 7.68
C GLU A 14 15.48 -12.02 8.35
N THR A 15 14.19 -11.72 8.51
CA THR A 15 13.20 -12.76 8.80
C THR A 15 13.25 -13.81 7.71
N ASN A 16 13.49 -15.07 8.07
CA ASN A 16 13.59 -16.11 7.05
C ASN A 16 12.20 -16.54 6.54
N MET A 17 12.10 -16.77 5.23
CA MET A 17 10.93 -17.44 4.65
C MET A 17 10.84 -18.88 5.18
N PRO A 18 9.68 -19.34 5.68
CA PRO A 18 9.54 -20.71 6.12
C PRO A 18 9.56 -21.66 4.91
N PRO A 19 10.21 -22.84 5.02
CA PRO A 19 9.97 -23.91 4.07
C PRO A 19 8.49 -24.30 4.08
N LYS A 20 7.98 -24.75 2.93
CA LYS A 20 6.59 -25.18 2.81
C LYS A 20 6.27 -26.28 3.83
N GLY A 21 5.21 -26.07 4.61
CA GLY A 21 4.77 -27.00 5.66
C GLY A 21 5.42 -26.77 7.02
N HIS A 22 6.29 -25.76 7.15
CA HIS A 22 6.95 -25.35 8.39
C HIS A 22 6.59 -23.92 8.80
N GLU A 23 5.48 -23.40 8.28
CA GLU A 23 4.95 -22.08 8.60
C GLU A 23 4.70 -21.96 10.11
N GLY A 24 5.36 -20.99 10.76
CA GLY A 24 5.23 -20.78 12.21
C GLY A 24 6.03 -21.76 13.07
N GLU A 25 6.89 -22.60 12.47
CA GLU A 25 7.75 -23.55 13.19
C GLU A 25 9.22 -23.13 13.27
N LEU A 26 9.58 -22.01 12.63
CA LEU A 26 10.95 -21.50 12.64
C LEU A 26 11.40 -21.10 14.06
N ARG A 27 12.63 -21.46 14.42
CA ARG A 27 13.20 -21.09 15.74
C ARG A 27 13.32 -19.57 15.93
N ILE A 28 13.56 -18.83 14.86
CA ILE A 28 13.73 -17.38 14.86
C ILE A 28 12.83 -16.83 13.76
N MET A 29 11.71 -16.22 14.15
CA MET A 29 10.70 -15.71 13.20
C MET A 29 10.04 -14.42 13.64
N ARG A 30 10.07 -14.07 14.93
CA ARG A 30 9.45 -12.83 15.43
C ARG A 30 10.38 -11.65 15.20
N ALA A 31 9.82 -10.47 15.00
CA ALA A 31 10.59 -9.23 14.93
C ALA A 31 11.37 -8.98 16.21
N THR A 32 10.75 -9.27 17.36
CA THR A 32 11.39 -9.11 18.67
C THR A 32 12.63 -10.00 18.83
N ASP A 33 12.66 -11.18 18.20
CA ASP A 33 13.81 -12.08 18.28
C ASP A 33 14.99 -11.53 17.50
N HIS A 34 14.74 -11.07 16.27
CA HIS A 34 15.77 -10.46 15.42
C HIS A 34 16.35 -9.19 16.06
N ILE A 35 15.51 -8.33 16.64
CA ILE A 35 15.98 -7.14 17.35
C ILE A 35 16.89 -7.54 18.53
N LYS A 36 16.52 -8.55 19.32
CA LYS A 36 17.36 -9.04 20.43
C LYS A 36 18.71 -9.57 19.90
N ILE A 37 18.70 -10.31 18.80
CA ILE A 37 19.92 -10.83 18.17
C ILE A 37 20.83 -9.67 17.73
N VAL A 38 20.28 -8.65 17.07
CA VAL A 38 21.03 -7.43 16.68
C VAL A 38 21.70 -6.79 17.88
N LYS A 39 20.94 -6.57 18.96
CA LYS A 39 21.44 -5.96 20.20
C LYS A 39 22.55 -6.78 20.86
N CYS A 40 22.44 -8.11 20.84
CA CYS A 40 23.39 -8.99 21.50
C CYS A 40 24.68 -9.21 20.72
N ILE A 41 24.63 -9.19 19.38
CA ILE A 41 25.79 -9.49 18.54
C ILE A 41 26.60 -8.22 18.25
N ASP A 42 26.00 -7.24 17.58
CA ASP A 42 26.70 -6.03 17.12
C ASP A 42 25.71 -4.94 16.66
N PRO A 43 25.12 -4.16 17.58
CA PRO A 43 24.12 -3.16 17.23
C PRO A 43 24.65 -2.01 16.36
N GLU A 44 25.97 -1.86 16.22
CA GLU A 44 26.58 -0.79 15.42
C GLU A 44 26.73 -1.19 13.95
N ASN A 45 27.06 -2.45 13.69
CA ASN A 45 27.39 -2.96 12.35
C ASN A 45 26.37 -3.97 11.82
N MET A 46 25.32 -4.24 12.59
CA MET A 46 24.24 -5.15 12.23
C MET A 46 22.88 -4.49 12.42
N SER A 47 21.94 -4.85 11.58
CA SER A 47 20.56 -4.41 11.69
C SER A 47 19.60 -5.48 11.21
N TYR A 48 18.34 -5.29 11.52
CA TYR A 48 17.28 -6.19 11.13
C TYR A 48 16.65 -5.67 9.82
N CYS A 49 16.55 -6.56 8.84
CA CYS A 49 15.66 -6.45 7.69
C CYS A 49 14.35 -7.18 8.02
N MET A 50 13.28 -6.43 8.22
CA MET A 50 11.96 -7.02 8.45
C MET A 50 11.26 -7.25 7.13
N ASP A 51 11.03 -8.51 6.78
CA ASP A 51 10.23 -8.87 5.60
C ASP A 51 8.77 -9.11 6.01
N PHE A 52 7.86 -8.35 5.41
CA PHE A 52 6.42 -8.47 5.71
C PHE A 52 5.82 -9.78 5.18
N GLU A 53 6.22 -10.25 4.00
CA GLU A 53 5.73 -11.51 3.43
C GLU A 53 6.17 -12.68 4.33
N HIS A 54 7.45 -12.75 4.70
CA HIS A 54 8.01 -13.81 5.54
C HIS A 54 7.37 -13.84 6.93
N LEU A 55 7.07 -12.69 7.53
CA LEU A 55 6.30 -12.63 8.77
C LEU A 55 4.89 -13.20 8.56
N THR A 56 4.17 -12.77 7.54
CA THR A 56 2.79 -13.24 7.30
C THR A 56 2.73 -14.74 6.99
N LEU A 57 3.73 -15.28 6.28
CA LEU A 57 3.87 -16.72 6.02
C LEU A 57 4.13 -17.51 7.30
N ASN A 58 4.76 -16.91 8.30
CA ASN A 58 4.93 -17.51 9.62
C ASN A 58 3.72 -17.28 10.55
N TYR A 59 2.58 -16.83 10.02
CA TYR A 59 1.38 -16.46 10.80
C TYR A 59 1.65 -15.33 11.82
N ILE A 60 2.56 -14.41 11.49
CA ILE A 60 2.92 -13.28 12.31
C ILE A 60 2.45 -11.99 11.63
N SER A 61 1.66 -11.20 12.35
CA SER A 61 1.24 -9.87 11.89
C SER A 61 2.37 -8.85 12.10
N PRO A 62 2.84 -8.13 11.05
CA PRO A 62 3.81 -7.05 11.22
C PRO A 62 3.33 -5.95 12.16
N GLU A 63 2.03 -5.69 12.20
CA GLU A 63 1.44 -4.70 13.09
C GLU A 63 1.44 -5.16 14.55
N GLU A 64 1.04 -6.40 14.82
CA GLU A 64 1.10 -6.94 16.19
C GLU A 64 2.53 -6.96 16.71
N GLU A 65 3.51 -7.24 15.86
CA GLU A 65 4.92 -7.14 16.22
C GLU A 65 5.35 -5.70 16.51
N ALA A 66 4.89 -4.72 15.73
CA ALA A 66 5.15 -3.30 16.01
C ALA A 66 4.56 -2.87 17.37
N GLU A 67 3.32 -3.28 17.67
CA GLU A 67 2.67 -3.03 18.97
C GLU A 67 3.40 -3.71 20.12
N LYS A 68 3.86 -4.94 19.90
CA LYS A 68 4.68 -5.67 20.86
C LYS A 68 6.00 -4.94 21.13
N ILE A 69 6.67 -4.43 20.09
CA ILE A 69 7.90 -3.63 20.25
C ILE A 69 7.61 -2.37 21.05
N ILE A 70 6.53 -1.64 20.75
CA ILE A 70 6.13 -0.43 21.51
C ILE A 70 5.99 -0.76 23.01
N ARG A 71 5.34 -1.88 23.33
CA ARG A 71 5.04 -2.28 24.72
C ARG A 71 6.24 -2.86 25.46
N GLU A 72 6.99 -3.75 24.82
CA GLU A 72 7.98 -4.61 25.48
C GLU A 72 9.42 -4.16 25.25
N MET A 73 9.68 -3.42 24.17
CA MET A 73 11.00 -3.00 23.73
C MET A 73 10.99 -1.55 23.20
N PRO A 74 10.50 -0.57 23.98
CA PRO A 74 10.21 0.78 23.49
C PRO A 74 11.46 1.45 22.91
N GLY A 75 11.35 1.93 21.67
CA GLY A 75 12.44 2.58 20.94
C GLY A 75 13.44 1.64 20.28
N ASP A 76 13.35 0.32 20.50
CA ASP A 76 14.24 -0.65 19.86
C ASP A 76 13.88 -0.91 18.38
N ALA A 77 12.75 -0.42 17.87
CA ALA A 77 12.49 -0.46 16.42
C ALA A 77 13.53 0.33 15.60
N LYS A 78 14.38 1.15 16.24
CA LYS A 78 15.56 1.77 15.61
C LYS A 78 16.54 0.77 15.00
N TYR A 79 16.51 -0.49 15.43
CA TYR A 79 17.34 -1.57 14.86
C TYR A 79 16.73 -2.18 13.58
N ILE A 80 15.47 -1.89 13.27
CA ILE A 80 14.86 -2.19 11.98
C ILE A 80 15.31 -1.09 11.00
N ARG A 81 16.33 -1.39 10.18
CA ARG A 81 16.89 -0.42 9.22
C ARG A 81 16.65 -0.79 7.77
N CYS A 82 15.95 -1.90 7.54
CA CYS A 82 15.45 -2.29 6.24
C CYS A 82 14.10 -2.97 6.42
N VAL A 83 13.18 -2.71 5.50
CA VAL A 83 11.92 -3.42 5.37
C VAL A 83 11.76 -3.87 3.94
N HIS A 84 11.47 -5.15 3.76
CA HIS A 84 11.01 -5.68 2.48
C HIS A 84 9.48 -5.59 2.45
N ILE A 85 8.96 -4.96 1.41
CA ILE A 85 7.56 -4.60 1.27
C ILE A 85 7.06 -5.08 -0.08
N ASN A 86 6.20 -6.09 -0.03
CA ASN A 86 5.44 -6.62 -1.17
C ASN A 86 3.94 -6.39 -0.94
N ALA A 87 3.09 -6.63 -1.94
CA ALA A 87 1.66 -6.70 -1.66
C ALA A 87 1.39 -7.80 -0.63
N PRO A 88 0.52 -7.56 0.38
CA PRO A 88 0.30 -8.48 1.49
C PRO A 88 -0.43 -9.72 0.99
N ARG A 89 0.34 -10.70 0.55
CA ARG A 89 -0.11 -11.99 0.05
C ARG A 89 0.64 -13.05 0.86
N PRO A 90 -0.04 -13.89 1.65
CA PRO A 90 0.61 -14.96 2.40
C PRO A 90 0.89 -16.15 1.46
N ILE A 91 1.63 -15.89 0.38
CA ILE A 91 2.01 -16.86 -0.64
C ILE A 91 3.52 -16.79 -0.78
N ALA A 92 4.21 -17.89 -0.49
CA ALA A 92 5.66 -17.95 -0.49
C ALA A 92 6.25 -17.54 -1.84
N GLY A 93 7.11 -16.51 -1.84
CA GLY A 93 7.82 -16.02 -3.02
C GLY A 93 6.90 -15.31 -4.03
N ALA A 94 5.73 -14.84 -3.59
CA ALA A 94 4.84 -14.10 -4.48
C ALA A 94 5.45 -12.76 -4.86
N HIS A 95 6.04 -12.07 -3.87
CA HIS A 95 6.75 -10.79 -4.01
C HIS A 95 5.98 -9.80 -4.91
N ALA A 96 4.66 -9.80 -4.74
CA ALA A 96 3.76 -9.17 -5.67
C ALA A 96 3.96 -7.64 -5.65
N PRO A 97 3.86 -6.97 -6.81
CA PRO A 97 3.97 -5.52 -6.87
C PRO A 97 2.81 -4.86 -6.10
N LEU A 98 2.99 -3.61 -5.67
CA LEU A 98 1.91 -2.82 -5.08
C LEU A 98 1.17 -2.03 -6.17
N PRO A 99 -0.07 -2.41 -6.52
CA PRO A 99 -0.84 -1.67 -7.51
C PRO A 99 -1.38 -0.36 -6.91
N GLN A 100 -1.46 0.68 -7.74
CA GLN A 100 -2.22 1.89 -7.39
C GLN A 100 -3.70 1.54 -7.20
N PHE A 101 -4.44 2.38 -6.47
CA PHE A 101 -5.89 2.21 -6.22
C PHE A 101 -6.25 0.94 -5.43
N SER A 102 -5.30 0.33 -4.75
CA SER A 102 -5.51 -0.92 -4.02
C SER A 102 -5.60 -0.70 -2.51
N TYR A 103 -6.32 -1.60 -1.85
CA TYR A 103 -6.39 -1.65 -0.39
C TYR A 103 -5.04 -2.06 0.24
N ASP A 104 -4.15 -2.69 -0.53
CA ASP A 104 -2.80 -3.04 -0.09
C ASP A 104 -2.02 -1.80 0.39
N ILE A 105 -2.25 -0.64 -0.24
CA ILE A 105 -1.65 0.65 0.15
C ILE A 105 -1.98 1.00 1.60
N TYR A 106 -3.24 0.83 2.01
CA TYR A 106 -3.69 1.09 3.37
C TYR A 106 -3.02 0.12 4.36
N ILE A 107 -3.00 -1.17 4.05
CA ILE A 107 -2.40 -2.21 4.91
C ILE A 107 -0.91 -1.91 5.14
N ILE A 108 -0.16 -1.70 4.06
CA ILE A 108 1.27 -1.42 4.13
C ILE A 108 1.55 -0.12 4.88
N TYR A 109 0.78 0.94 4.62
CA TYR A 109 0.93 2.20 5.35
C TYR A 109 0.68 2.02 6.85
N ARG A 110 -0.34 1.25 7.23
CA ARG A 110 -0.65 0.97 8.64
C ARG A 110 0.51 0.26 9.34
N HIS A 111 1.13 -0.72 8.71
CA HIS A 111 2.34 -1.39 9.23
C HIS A 111 3.50 -0.40 9.43
N LEU A 112 3.80 0.41 8.41
CA LEU A 112 4.88 1.40 8.46
C LEU A 112 4.63 2.49 9.50
N TYR A 113 3.38 2.95 9.63
CA TYR A 113 2.95 3.92 10.64
C TYR A 113 3.19 3.39 12.06
N LYS A 114 2.77 2.15 12.34
CA LYS A 114 2.98 1.50 13.64
C LYS A 114 4.46 1.28 13.93
N LEU A 115 5.25 0.85 12.94
CA LEU A 115 6.71 0.71 13.09
C LEU A 115 7.40 2.05 13.36
N LYS A 116 6.94 3.13 12.72
CA LYS A 116 7.43 4.49 13.01
C LYS A 116 7.13 4.89 14.45
N GLN A 117 5.91 4.63 14.94
CA GLN A 117 5.55 4.82 16.35
C GLN A 117 6.42 3.98 17.29
N ALA A 118 6.82 2.78 16.88
CA ALA A 118 7.73 1.91 17.61
C ALA A 118 9.19 2.42 17.65
N GLY A 119 9.55 3.41 16.85
CA GLY A 119 10.89 4.02 16.78
C GLY A 119 11.69 3.73 15.50
N MET A 120 11.06 3.17 14.46
CA MET A 120 11.71 2.95 13.15
C MET A 120 11.78 4.29 12.39
N ASN A 121 12.94 4.96 12.48
CA ASN A 121 13.10 6.30 11.91
C ASN A 121 13.95 6.34 10.63
N ASN A 122 14.88 5.41 10.45
CA ASN A 122 15.87 5.42 9.36
C ASN A 122 15.97 4.04 8.71
N ALA A 123 14.94 3.66 7.94
CA ALA A 123 14.85 2.37 7.29
C ALA A 123 14.79 2.49 5.76
N TYR A 124 15.49 1.59 5.07
CA TYR A 124 15.35 1.38 3.63
C TYR A 124 14.06 0.62 3.34
N TRP A 125 13.30 1.08 2.34
CA TRP A 125 12.13 0.35 1.83
C TRP A 125 12.51 -0.32 0.53
N ILE A 126 12.49 -1.63 0.54
CA ILE A 126 12.85 -2.45 -0.62
C ILE A 126 11.60 -3.21 -1.04
N TRP A 127 11.29 -3.18 -2.32
CA TRP A 127 10.34 -4.14 -2.88
C TRP A 127 11.16 -5.32 -3.40
N GLU A 128 10.89 -6.52 -2.88
CA GLU A 128 11.75 -7.69 -3.09
C GLU A 128 11.41 -8.43 -4.39
N MET A 129 11.35 -7.74 -5.52
CA MET A 129 11.52 -8.40 -6.82
C MET A 129 11.94 -7.43 -7.94
N GLY A 130 12.78 -7.95 -8.85
CA GLY A 130 13.37 -7.20 -9.95
C GLY A 130 12.98 -7.74 -11.31
N SER A 131 11.82 -7.33 -11.84
CA SER A 131 11.58 -7.32 -13.31
C SER A 131 10.26 -6.67 -13.75
N TYR A 132 9.15 -6.79 -13.00
CA TYR A 132 7.82 -6.34 -13.44
C TYR A 132 7.07 -5.49 -12.39
N GLY A 133 6.50 -4.34 -12.79
CA GLY A 133 5.73 -3.49 -11.85
C GLY A 133 6.56 -2.49 -11.03
N VAL A 134 7.87 -2.37 -11.32
CA VAL A 134 8.79 -1.44 -10.64
C VAL A 134 8.24 -0.02 -10.55
N LYS A 135 7.69 0.51 -11.66
CA LYS A 135 7.20 1.90 -11.72
C LYS A 135 5.96 2.14 -10.85
N SER A 136 5.02 1.20 -10.82
CA SER A 136 3.80 1.35 -10.01
C SER A 136 4.14 1.26 -8.52
N THR A 137 4.93 0.25 -8.13
CA THR A 137 5.35 0.06 -6.73
C THR A 137 6.18 1.25 -6.25
N ALA A 138 7.14 1.74 -7.05
CA ALA A 138 7.95 2.91 -6.69
C ALA A 138 7.10 4.17 -6.47
N LYS A 139 6.07 4.38 -7.29
CA LYS A 139 5.14 5.50 -7.12
C LYS A 139 4.35 5.37 -5.83
N VAL A 140 3.86 4.16 -5.51
CA VAL A 140 3.17 3.89 -4.23
C VAL A 140 4.11 4.16 -3.06
N PHE A 141 5.35 3.65 -3.08
CA PHE A 141 6.34 3.91 -2.02
C PHE A 141 6.55 5.40 -1.79
N TYR A 142 6.70 6.18 -2.86
CA TYR A 142 6.87 7.62 -2.75
C TYR A 142 5.65 8.29 -2.12
N GLN A 143 4.43 7.90 -2.51
CA GLN A 143 3.19 8.43 -1.94
C GLN A 143 3.08 8.10 -0.45
N LEU A 144 3.35 6.85 -0.06
CA LEU A 144 3.36 6.44 1.34
C LEU A 144 4.42 7.18 2.15
N TYR A 145 5.61 7.37 1.58
CA TYR A 145 6.69 8.13 2.20
C TYR A 145 6.26 9.57 2.50
N LEU A 146 5.64 10.27 1.54
CA LEU A 146 5.17 11.65 1.71
C LEU A 146 4.19 11.79 2.89
N GLU A 147 3.32 10.81 3.09
CA GLU A 147 2.37 10.81 4.20
C GLU A 147 3.06 10.45 5.54
N LEU A 148 4.01 9.52 5.51
CA LEU A 148 4.69 9.04 6.71
C LEU A 148 5.72 10.05 7.25
N VAL A 149 6.32 10.91 6.42
CA VAL A 149 7.32 11.91 6.87
C VAL A 149 6.72 13.21 7.39
N LYS A 150 5.40 13.40 7.27
CA LYS A 150 4.72 14.54 7.90
C LYS A 150 4.94 14.53 9.42
N ASN A 151 4.78 15.70 10.04
CA ASN A 151 4.92 15.87 11.48
C ASN A 151 3.65 16.53 12.07
N PRO A 152 2.73 15.74 12.67
CA PRO A 152 2.77 14.28 12.82
C PRO A 152 2.51 13.53 11.49
N PRO A 153 2.90 12.25 11.36
CA PRO A 153 2.54 11.42 10.21
C PRO A 153 1.01 11.32 10.07
N THR A 154 0.49 11.24 8.85
CA THR A 154 -0.95 11.10 8.61
C THR A 154 -1.46 9.81 9.25
N ASN A 155 -2.59 9.87 9.97
CA ASN A 155 -3.22 8.66 10.53
C ASN A 155 -3.69 7.74 9.37
N PRO A 156 -3.50 6.41 9.43
CA PRO A 156 -3.96 5.48 8.40
C PRO A 156 -5.43 5.66 7.98
N GLU A 157 -6.33 5.96 8.92
CA GLU A 157 -7.77 6.17 8.64
C GLU A 157 -8.05 7.51 7.94
N GLU A 158 -7.08 8.42 7.93
CA GLU A 158 -7.18 9.77 7.37
C GLU A 158 -6.35 9.91 6.08
N LEU A 159 -5.85 8.79 5.53
CA LEU A 159 -5.06 8.81 4.31
C LEU A 159 -5.83 9.48 3.16
N PRO A 160 -5.23 10.50 2.51
CA PRO A 160 -5.89 11.16 1.40
C PRO A 160 -5.97 10.22 0.19
N MET A 161 -6.98 10.43 -0.67
CA MET A 161 -7.15 9.68 -1.91
C MET A 161 -5.92 9.76 -2.83
N GLU A 162 -5.18 10.86 -2.77
CA GLU A 162 -3.91 11.06 -3.46
C GLU A 162 -2.85 10.03 -3.05
N ALA A 163 -2.85 9.54 -1.81
CA ALA A 163 -1.95 8.48 -1.36
C ALA A 163 -2.21 7.15 -2.09
N PHE A 164 -3.44 6.94 -2.54
CA PHE A 164 -3.85 5.79 -3.34
C PHE A 164 -3.65 5.99 -4.85
N GLY A 165 -3.16 7.16 -5.29
CA GLY A 165 -3.00 7.50 -6.71
C GLY A 165 -4.19 8.22 -7.35
N MET A 166 -5.25 8.52 -6.60
CA MET A 166 -6.43 9.22 -7.13
C MET A 166 -6.26 10.73 -7.01
N SER A 167 -6.10 11.41 -8.16
CA SER A 167 -6.05 12.87 -8.18
C SER A 167 -7.46 13.47 -8.18
N LYS A 168 -7.61 14.70 -7.69
CA LYS A 168 -8.86 15.47 -7.76
C LYS A 168 -9.42 15.55 -9.19
N ASN A 169 -8.54 15.73 -10.18
CA ASN A 169 -8.94 15.79 -11.59
C ASN A 169 -9.49 14.44 -12.09
N MET A 170 -8.89 13.33 -11.67
CA MET A 170 -9.39 12.00 -11.98
C MET A 170 -10.78 11.78 -11.37
N LEU A 171 -10.96 12.14 -10.10
CA LEU A 171 -12.26 12.02 -9.43
C LEU A 171 -13.33 12.89 -10.07
N ALA A 172 -13.00 14.13 -10.47
CA ALA A 172 -13.92 15.01 -11.18
C ALA A 172 -14.37 14.39 -12.52
N ARG A 173 -13.44 13.80 -13.29
CA ARG A 173 -13.77 13.10 -14.54
C ARG A 173 -14.66 11.89 -14.32
N GLN A 174 -14.35 11.06 -13.31
CA GLN A 174 -15.16 9.89 -12.97
C GLN A 174 -16.58 10.30 -12.52
N ARG A 175 -16.70 11.35 -11.71
CA ARG A 175 -18.01 11.90 -11.32
C ARG A 175 -18.80 12.41 -12.52
N ALA A 176 -18.15 13.13 -13.44
CA ALA A 176 -18.80 13.61 -14.66
C ALA A 176 -19.30 12.43 -15.52
N ALA A 177 -18.51 11.37 -15.67
CA ALA A 177 -18.91 10.16 -16.37
C ALA A 177 -20.10 9.46 -15.69
N ILE A 178 -20.06 9.28 -14.36
CA ILE A 178 -21.18 8.69 -13.60
C ILE A 178 -22.46 9.51 -13.80
N MET A 179 -22.37 10.84 -13.75
CA MET A 179 -23.52 11.71 -13.95
C MET A 179 -24.05 11.67 -15.39
N LEU A 180 -23.16 11.56 -16.39
CA LEU A 180 -23.51 11.44 -17.79
C LEU A 180 -24.28 10.13 -18.07
N HIS A 181 -23.85 9.04 -17.43
CA HIS A 181 -24.41 7.70 -17.61
C HIS A 181 -25.41 7.31 -16.50
N ALA A 182 -25.88 8.27 -15.69
CA ALA A 182 -26.72 7.99 -14.52
C ALA A 182 -28.07 7.35 -14.88
N MET A 183 -28.57 7.63 -16.09
CA MET A 183 -29.87 7.15 -16.57
C MET A 183 -29.76 5.96 -17.53
N ASP A 184 -28.55 5.57 -17.94
CA ASP A 184 -28.32 4.43 -18.82
C ASP A 184 -28.95 3.13 -18.30
N PRO A 185 -28.90 2.81 -16.98
CA PRO A 185 -29.53 1.59 -16.48
C PRO A 185 -31.06 1.57 -16.62
N ILE A 186 -31.72 2.73 -16.65
CA ILE A 186 -33.18 2.85 -16.76
C ILE A 186 -33.62 2.89 -18.23
N LYS A 187 -32.72 3.31 -19.13
CA LYS A 187 -32.96 3.42 -20.57
C LYS A 187 -33.42 2.10 -21.21
N ASP A 188 -32.90 0.97 -20.74
CA ASP A 188 -33.25 -0.37 -21.23
C ASP A 188 -34.37 -1.07 -20.42
N LEU A 189 -34.80 -0.49 -19.29
CA LEU A 189 -35.89 -0.98 -18.45
C LEU A 189 -37.25 -0.36 -18.81
N LEU A 190 -37.25 0.75 -19.54
CA LEU A 190 -38.45 1.39 -20.04
C LEU A 190 -38.79 0.80 -21.41
N ALA A 191 -40.00 0.24 -21.56
CA ALA A 191 -40.51 -0.26 -22.85
C ALA A 191 -40.55 0.81 -23.95
N VAL A 192 -40.42 2.08 -23.57
CA VAL A 192 -40.27 3.24 -24.46
C VAL A 192 -39.12 4.11 -23.92
N PRO A 193 -38.02 4.28 -24.65
CA PRO A 193 -36.94 5.18 -24.25
C PRO A 193 -37.46 6.62 -24.16
N GLU A 194 -37.35 7.26 -22.99
CA GLU A 194 -37.77 8.66 -22.82
C GLU A 194 -37.01 9.63 -23.73
N GLU A 195 -35.80 9.27 -24.16
CA GLU A 195 -34.97 10.08 -25.05
C GLU A 195 -35.63 10.35 -26.41
N HIS A 196 -36.53 9.47 -26.86
CA HIS A 196 -37.15 9.61 -28.18
C HIS A 196 -38.67 9.85 -28.13
N HIS A 197 -39.40 9.41 -27.08
CA HIS A 197 -40.86 9.36 -27.18
C HIS A 197 -41.69 9.64 -25.89
N THR A 198 -41.25 10.47 -24.93
CA THR A 198 -42.16 10.94 -23.83
C THR A 198 -41.98 12.41 -23.41
N PHE A 199 -42.83 12.85 -22.47
CA PHE A 199 -43.20 14.22 -22.07
C PHE A 199 -42.05 15.24 -21.93
N PHE A 200 -40.87 14.80 -21.46
CA PHE A 200 -39.69 15.67 -21.30
C PHE A 200 -38.98 15.98 -22.62
N SER A 201 -39.04 15.08 -23.62
CA SER A 201 -38.47 15.33 -24.95
C SER A 201 -39.26 16.40 -25.69
N LYS A 202 -40.60 16.42 -25.55
CA LYS A 202 -41.45 17.50 -26.07
C LYS A 202 -41.09 18.86 -25.49
N ALA A 203 -40.89 18.96 -24.17
CA ALA A 203 -40.52 20.21 -23.52
C ALA A 203 -39.10 20.70 -23.90
N ALA A 204 -38.17 19.78 -24.19
CA ALA A 204 -36.82 20.11 -24.65
C ALA A 204 -36.78 20.50 -26.14
N ILE A 205 -37.61 19.87 -26.98
CA ILE A 205 -37.80 20.21 -28.40
C ILE A 205 -38.51 21.57 -28.53
N GLU A 206 -39.56 21.82 -27.75
CA GLU A 206 -40.27 23.11 -27.71
C GLU A 206 -39.38 24.27 -27.23
N LYS A 207 -38.36 23.99 -26.41
CA LYS A 207 -37.33 24.95 -26.00
C LYS A 207 -36.12 25.05 -26.94
N GLY A 208 -36.17 24.40 -28.10
CA GLY A 208 -35.14 24.52 -29.15
C GLY A 208 -33.82 23.81 -28.86
N LYS A 209 -33.73 22.97 -27.82
CA LYS A 209 -32.48 22.30 -27.41
C LYS A 209 -32.17 21.01 -28.17
N GLY A 210 -33.12 20.49 -28.94
CA GLY A 210 -32.91 19.25 -29.71
C GLY A 210 -31.77 19.33 -30.73
N ALA A 211 -31.47 20.52 -31.25
CA ALA A 211 -30.40 20.72 -32.24
C ALA A 211 -28.98 20.80 -31.62
N GLU A 212 -28.85 21.11 -30.32
CA GLU A 212 -27.54 21.14 -29.65
C GLU A 212 -27.00 19.72 -29.41
N TRP A 213 -27.88 18.76 -29.12
CA TRP A 213 -27.49 17.39 -28.79
C TRP A 213 -27.05 16.60 -30.02
N ALA A 214 -27.71 16.83 -31.17
CA ALA A 214 -27.31 16.22 -32.44
C ALA A 214 -25.93 16.70 -32.96
N ARG A 215 -25.41 17.84 -32.47
CA ARG A 215 -24.07 18.32 -32.82
C ARG A 215 -22.97 17.76 -31.91
N GLN A 216 -23.31 17.23 -30.74
CA GLN A 216 -22.33 16.67 -29.80
C GLN A 216 -21.96 15.21 -30.10
N GLU A 217 -22.74 14.50 -30.93
CA GLU A 217 -22.41 13.12 -31.34
C GLU A 217 -21.30 13.03 -32.41
N PHE A 218 -20.77 14.15 -32.92
CA PHE A 218 -19.74 14.18 -33.97
C PHE A 218 -18.42 14.90 -33.59
N TYR A 219 -18.08 15.02 -32.30
CA TYR A 219 -16.74 15.45 -31.85
C TYR A 219 -16.27 14.74 -30.59
#